data_AF-A0A2B8A544-F1
#
_entry.id   AF-A0A2B8A544-F1
#
_cell.length_a   1.000
_cell.length_b   1.000
_cell.length_c   1.000
_cell.angle_alpha   90.00
_cell.angle_beta   90.00
_cell.angle_gamma   90.00
#
_symmetry.space_group_name_H-M   'P 1'
#
loop_
_entity.id
_entity.type
_entity.pdbx_description
1 polymer ?
#
loop_
_entity_poly.entity_id
_entity_poly.type
_entity_poly.pdbx_seq_one_letter_code
_entity_poly.pdbx_strand_id
1 'polypeptide(L)'
;MELAPVRREVFDRSNDKAIAPACVLFFSDANEASTDSNMIEHIALKPSRFFSLFKIFALNRTDFKEVRQSRLKEFDWLWKVLVYGSYLDFNFIKRLKSDYSTLKEAIKVRDLITGQGVIIAGGGDKNNASDLVGKPFIDTRLDIKPYWVNPNNKKKWELDAVHRVRNQELYKAPVLLITEGVSHDLKSVSAICYRDSVYKSSLTGIKGTNQSALKALREISALLNSSFFSYFNLMTFSSSGIEREQSHDEEKLSIPFAVSEDIHSLFEAMENLTSSYYGHKNILKETNIENQISNKQAEIDKAVHNAFSLTKEELDLLDYANRVVIPAIMRHRNHEKLFSPIKEGGQELANYARLFIRRFQSRLSRKDGKFTVEIWHANQIVGMFFKVVPAKEHRGDIVWVNKRDGEREILSFLAKMGAEKITDKLFVQKDIRGFEKDYFYIFKPNERRLWHQAIGYADVNEFVDAILKAGKKGK
;
A
#
# COMPACT_ATOMS: atom_id res chain seq x y z
N MET A 1 16.22 -8.87 -9.59
CA MET A 1 16.09 -8.71 -8.12
C MET A 1 15.99 -7.23 -7.78
N GLU A 2 14.92 -6.82 -7.12
CA GLU A 2 14.63 -5.45 -6.71
C GLU A 2 15.04 -5.22 -5.24
N LEU A 3 15.78 -4.15 -4.97
CA LEU A 3 16.31 -3.80 -3.64
C LEU A 3 15.69 -2.52 -3.06
N ALA A 4 14.85 -1.82 -3.82
CA ALA A 4 14.23 -0.58 -3.36
C ALA A 4 13.50 -0.68 -2.01
N PRO A 5 12.76 -1.75 -1.66
CA PRO A 5 12.10 -1.83 -0.35
C PRO A 5 13.08 -1.85 0.83
N VAL A 6 14.34 -2.18 0.58
CA VAL A 6 15.42 -2.30 1.56
C VAL A 6 16.58 -1.34 1.29
N ARG A 7 16.40 -0.33 0.43
CA ARG A 7 17.42 0.67 0.08
C ARG A 7 18.04 1.38 1.31
N ARG A 8 17.27 1.53 2.40
CA ARG A 8 17.73 2.12 3.67
C ARG A 8 18.50 1.12 4.55
N GLU A 9 18.40 -0.18 4.26
CA GLU A 9 19.17 -1.25 4.88
C GLU A 9 20.46 -1.54 4.10
N VAL A 10 20.35 -1.71 2.77
CA VAL A 10 21.46 -2.12 1.90
C VAL A 10 22.62 -1.12 1.93
N PHE A 11 22.30 0.18 1.98
CA PHE A 11 23.30 1.25 1.96
C PHE A 11 23.57 1.84 3.35
N ASP A 12 23.33 1.09 4.44
CA ASP A 12 23.44 1.58 5.83
C ASP A 12 24.87 1.97 6.27
N ARG A 13 25.89 1.65 5.48
CA ARG A 13 27.32 1.95 5.71
C ARG A 13 27.95 2.89 4.67
N SER A 14 27.17 3.45 3.75
CA SER A 14 27.71 4.41 2.78
C SER A 14 28.11 5.72 3.46
N ASN A 15 29.30 6.24 3.16
CA ASN A 15 29.73 7.58 3.57
C ASN A 15 28.90 8.69 2.91
N ASP A 16 28.17 8.35 1.83
CA ASP A 16 27.18 9.21 1.20
C ASP A 16 25.78 8.85 1.73
N LYS A 17 25.01 9.87 2.13
CA LYS A 17 23.61 9.73 2.61
C LYS A 17 22.65 9.34 1.49
N ALA A 18 23.12 9.16 0.25
CA ALA A 18 22.31 8.79 -0.89
C ALA A 18 21.65 7.41 -0.70
N ILE A 19 20.35 7.44 -0.41
CA ILE A 19 19.46 6.28 -0.39
C ILE A 19 18.91 6.11 -1.81
N ALA A 20 19.64 5.42 -2.68
CA ALA A 20 19.20 5.16 -4.05
C ALA A 20 18.53 3.78 -4.17
N PRO A 21 17.49 3.62 -5.01
CA PRO A 21 17.01 2.30 -5.41
C PRO A 21 18.09 1.56 -6.19
N ALA A 22 18.07 0.23 -6.13
CA ALA A 22 18.96 -0.62 -6.90
C ALA A 22 18.23 -1.87 -7.37
N CYS A 23 18.53 -2.31 -8.59
CA CYS A 23 18.06 -3.58 -9.10
C CYS A 23 19.20 -4.35 -9.77
N VAL A 24 19.09 -5.68 -9.77
CA VAL A 24 19.99 -6.59 -10.50
C VAL A 24 19.17 -7.27 -11.58
N LEU A 25 19.60 -7.14 -12.83
CA LEU A 25 18.93 -7.70 -14.00
C LEU A 25 19.85 -8.72 -14.69
N PHE A 26 19.31 -9.90 -14.96
CA PHE A 26 19.93 -10.89 -15.82
C PHE A 26 19.09 -10.98 -17.09
N PHE A 27 19.71 -10.80 -18.24
CA PHE A 27 19.03 -10.83 -19.54
C PHE A 27 19.96 -11.41 -20.60
N SER A 28 19.36 -11.93 -21.67
CA SER A 28 20.04 -12.35 -22.88
C SER A 28 19.39 -11.67 -24.08
N ASP A 29 20.17 -11.48 -25.15
CA ASP A 29 19.61 -10.98 -26.42
C ASP A 29 18.59 -11.98 -26.98
N ALA A 30 17.48 -11.46 -27.50
CA ALA A 30 16.43 -12.24 -28.13
C ALA A 30 16.69 -12.48 -29.63
N ASN A 31 17.69 -11.82 -30.24
CA ASN A 31 17.99 -11.91 -31.67
C ASN A 31 16.73 -11.73 -32.54
N GLU A 32 15.97 -10.66 -32.28
CA GLU A 32 14.70 -10.32 -32.94
C GLU A 32 13.53 -11.31 -32.72
N ALA A 33 13.72 -12.39 -31.97
CA ALA A 33 12.63 -13.32 -31.64
C ALA A 33 11.59 -12.67 -30.70
N SER A 34 10.33 -13.10 -30.84
CA SER A 34 9.29 -12.67 -29.90
C SER A 34 9.58 -13.18 -28.49
N THR A 35 9.47 -12.26 -27.53
CA THR A 35 9.72 -12.54 -26.11
C THR A 35 8.43 -12.72 -25.31
N ASP A 36 7.26 -12.74 -25.95
CA ASP A 36 5.96 -12.69 -25.26
C ASP A 36 5.66 -13.90 -24.37
N SER A 37 6.17 -15.07 -24.75
CA SER A 37 6.05 -16.32 -23.99
C SER A 37 7.10 -16.48 -22.90
N ASN A 38 8.10 -15.59 -22.84
CA ASN A 38 9.17 -15.71 -21.84
C ASN A 38 8.61 -15.56 -20.43
N MET A 39 9.08 -16.42 -19.53
CA MET A 39 8.81 -16.31 -18.11
C MET A 39 9.93 -15.52 -17.44
N ILE A 40 9.56 -14.43 -16.78
CA ILE A 40 10.47 -13.59 -16.01
C ILE A 40 10.30 -13.96 -14.54
N GLU A 41 11.42 -14.26 -13.88
CA GLU A 41 11.50 -14.37 -12.44
C GLU A 41 11.82 -12.99 -11.83
N HIS A 42 10.91 -12.49 -11.02
CA HIS A 42 11.05 -11.24 -10.29
C HIS A 42 11.14 -11.52 -8.79
N ILE A 43 12.25 -11.10 -8.18
CA ILE A 43 12.52 -11.25 -6.74
C ILE A 43 12.57 -9.87 -6.10
N ALA A 44 11.77 -9.61 -5.06
CA ALA A 44 11.78 -8.35 -4.33
C ALA A 44 12.28 -8.54 -2.90
N LEU A 45 13.44 -7.96 -2.56
CA LEU A 45 13.96 -8.07 -1.20
C LEU A 45 13.15 -7.20 -0.24
N LYS A 46 12.69 -7.76 0.88
CA LYS A 46 11.84 -7.08 1.87
C LYS A 46 12.53 -6.90 3.22
N PRO A 47 12.13 -5.87 3.99
CA PRO A 47 12.59 -5.72 5.37
C PRO A 47 12.31 -6.99 6.18
N SER A 48 13.29 -7.39 6.97
CA SER A 48 13.25 -8.60 7.79
C SER A 48 13.83 -8.34 9.17
N ARG A 49 13.31 -9.04 10.19
CA ARG A 49 13.87 -9.04 11.55
C ARG A 49 15.31 -9.51 11.58
N PHE A 50 15.70 -10.41 10.68
CA PHE A 50 17.07 -10.90 10.62
C PHE A 50 18.05 -9.81 10.21
N PHE A 51 17.61 -8.78 9.47
CA PHE A 51 18.48 -7.70 9.08
C PHE A 51 18.81 -6.79 10.28
N SER A 52 17.81 -6.44 11.10
CA SER A 52 18.06 -5.60 12.27
C SER A 52 18.95 -6.28 13.31
N LEU A 53 18.82 -7.60 13.48
CA LEU A 53 19.57 -8.37 14.47
C LEU A 53 20.95 -8.83 13.98
N PHE A 54 21.03 -9.29 12.74
CA PHE A 54 22.21 -10.01 12.21
C PHE A 54 22.77 -9.41 10.92
N LYS A 55 22.14 -8.36 10.38
CA LYS A 55 22.47 -7.81 9.04
C LYS A 55 22.37 -8.85 7.93
N ILE A 56 21.41 -9.77 8.10
CA ILE A 56 21.09 -10.84 7.16
C ILE A 56 19.74 -10.54 6.52
N PHE A 57 19.66 -10.65 5.20
CA PHE A 57 18.39 -10.61 4.49
C PHE A 57 17.76 -12.00 4.38
N ALA A 58 16.43 -12.05 4.50
CA ALA A 58 15.64 -13.26 4.34
C ALA A 58 14.56 -13.03 3.28
N LEU A 59 14.58 -13.84 2.22
CA LEU A 59 13.54 -13.91 1.20
C LEU A 59 12.49 -14.93 1.61
N ASN A 60 11.22 -14.59 1.47
CA ASN A 60 10.08 -15.46 1.74
C ASN A 60 9.48 -15.92 0.41
N ARG A 61 8.63 -16.95 0.43
CA ARG A 61 7.94 -17.43 -0.79
C ARG A 61 7.24 -16.32 -1.57
N THR A 62 6.61 -15.38 -0.88
CA THR A 62 5.86 -14.26 -1.47
C THR A 62 6.75 -13.24 -2.19
N ASP A 63 8.06 -13.28 -1.95
CA ASP A 63 9.03 -12.35 -2.53
C ASP A 63 9.47 -12.77 -3.93
N PHE A 64 9.23 -14.04 -4.30
CA PHE A 64 9.47 -14.61 -5.63
C PHE A 64 8.19 -14.58 -6.46
N LYS A 65 8.27 -14.06 -7.68
CA LYS A 65 7.14 -13.96 -8.60
C LYS A 65 7.58 -14.39 -10.00
N GLU A 66 6.73 -15.16 -10.66
CA GLU A 66 6.89 -15.51 -12.07
C GLU A 66 5.82 -14.82 -12.89
N VAL A 67 6.22 -14.19 -13.99
CA VAL A 67 5.32 -13.43 -14.85
C VAL A 67 5.69 -13.63 -16.31
N ARG A 68 4.69 -13.73 -17.19
CA ARG A 68 4.94 -13.71 -18.64
C ARG A 68 5.37 -12.31 -19.06
N GLN A 69 6.43 -12.20 -19.85
CA GLN A 69 6.96 -10.93 -20.32
C GLN A 69 5.94 -10.10 -21.10
N SER A 70 5.05 -10.75 -21.86
CA SER A 70 3.91 -10.07 -22.52
C SER A 70 3.04 -9.24 -21.56
N ARG A 71 2.84 -9.70 -20.32
CA ARG A 71 2.08 -8.95 -19.30
C ARG A 71 2.77 -7.67 -18.87
N LEU A 72 4.10 -7.67 -18.83
CA LEU A 72 4.89 -6.49 -18.46
C LEU A 72 4.94 -5.46 -19.61
N LYS A 73 4.80 -5.91 -20.86
CA LYS A 73 4.62 -5.02 -22.02
C LYS A 73 3.23 -4.40 -22.03
N GLU A 74 2.20 -5.18 -21.69
CA GLU A 74 0.80 -4.76 -21.65
C GLU A 74 0.51 -3.82 -20.46
N PHE A 75 1.11 -4.09 -19.30
CA PHE A 75 0.89 -3.37 -18.06
C PHE A 75 2.22 -2.88 -17.47
N ASP A 76 2.65 -1.68 -17.84
CA ASP A 76 3.87 -1.04 -17.34
C ASP A 76 3.93 -0.96 -15.79
N TRP A 77 2.80 -0.64 -15.16
CA TRP A 77 2.65 -0.58 -13.70
C TRP A 77 2.75 -1.95 -13.01
N LEU A 78 2.72 -3.07 -13.75
CA LEU A 78 2.87 -4.40 -13.16
C LEU A 78 4.25 -4.57 -12.51
N TRP A 79 5.31 -3.94 -13.04
CA TRP A 79 6.62 -3.92 -12.38
C TRP A 79 6.50 -3.48 -10.92
N LYS A 80 5.71 -2.43 -10.67
CA LYS A 80 5.49 -1.89 -9.33
C LYS A 80 4.70 -2.84 -8.43
N VAL A 81 3.66 -3.49 -8.96
CA VAL A 81 2.90 -4.53 -8.24
C VAL A 81 3.78 -5.75 -7.92
N LEU A 82 4.70 -6.12 -8.82
CA LEU A 82 5.67 -7.19 -8.56
C LEU A 82 6.68 -6.82 -7.46
N VAL A 83 6.86 -5.55 -7.12
CA VAL A 83 7.58 -5.17 -5.92
C VAL A 83 6.73 -5.49 -4.69
N TYR A 84 5.53 -4.94 -4.53
CA TYR A 84 4.83 -4.93 -3.22
C TYR A 84 3.63 -5.86 -3.07
N GLY A 85 2.93 -6.18 -4.15
CA GLY A 85 1.67 -6.90 -4.13
C GLY A 85 1.79 -8.38 -4.48
N SER A 86 0.69 -8.95 -4.95
CA SER A 86 0.55 -10.33 -5.42
C SER A 86 -0.20 -10.34 -6.76
N TYR A 87 -0.49 -11.53 -7.30
CA TYR A 87 -1.38 -11.63 -8.46
C TYR A 87 -2.80 -11.11 -8.16
N LEU A 88 -3.24 -11.18 -6.90
CA LEU A 88 -4.53 -10.62 -6.48
C LEU A 88 -4.52 -9.10 -6.58
N ASP A 89 -3.42 -8.45 -6.19
CA ASP A 89 -3.25 -7.00 -6.34
C ASP A 89 -3.21 -6.59 -7.82
N PHE A 90 -2.61 -7.41 -8.68
CA PHE A 90 -2.66 -7.17 -10.13
C PHE A 90 -4.10 -7.17 -10.64
N ASN A 91 -4.91 -8.16 -10.26
CA ASN A 91 -6.31 -8.22 -10.66
C ASN A 91 -7.11 -7.05 -10.10
N PHE A 92 -6.85 -6.66 -8.85
CA PHE A 92 -7.50 -5.53 -8.21
C PHE A 92 -7.18 -4.20 -8.92
N ILE A 93 -5.90 -3.90 -9.17
CA ILE A 93 -5.49 -2.69 -9.90
C ILE A 93 -6.03 -2.70 -11.33
N LYS A 94 -5.98 -3.85 -12.02
CA LYS A 94 -6.53 -3.99 -13.37
C LYS A 94 -8.02 -3.68 -13.40
N ARG A 95 -8.79 -4.21 -12.44
CA ARG A 95 -10.22 -3.93 -12.27
C ARG A 95 -10.44 -2.43 -12.03
N LEU A 96 -9.73 -1.84 -11.07
CA LEU A 96 -9.84 -0.41 -10.77
C LEU A 96 -9.58 0.48 -12.00
N LYS A 97 -8.58 0.15 -12.82
CA LYS A 97 -8.24 0.88 -14.04
C LYS A 97 -9.21 0.65 -15.20
N SER A 98 -10.02 -0.40 -15.18
CA SER A 98 -10.98 -0.73 -16.25
C SER A 98 -12.41 -0.33 -15.92
N ASP A 99 -12.81 -0.46 -14.66
CA ASP A 99 -14.19 -0.20 -14.22
C ASP A 99 -14.46 1.29 -13.94
N TYR A 100 -13.43 2.11 -13.73
CA TYR A 100 -13.57 3.49 -13.27
C TYR A 100 -12.84 4.48 -14.17
N SER A 101 -13.47 5.64 -14.41
CA SER A 101 -12.82 6.79 -15.01
C SER A 101 -11.71 7.33 -14.11
N THR A 102 -10.70 7.94 -14.70
CA THR A 102 -9.59 8.57 -13.99
C THR A 102 -9.99 9.90 -13.37
N LEU A 103 -9.24 10.36 -12.36
CA LEU A 103 -9.37 11.70 -11.80
C LEU A 103 -9.20 12.79 -12.89
N LYS A 104 -8.29 12.58 -13.85
CA LYS A 104 -8.09 13.47 -15.00
C LYS A 104 -9.39 13.65 -15.81
N GLU A 105 -10.10 12.57 -16.08
CA GLU A 105 -11.38 12.61 -16.78
C GLU A 105 -12.46 13.29 -15.94
N ALA A 106 -12.52 13.00 -14.63
CA ALA A 106 -13.46 13.64 -13.72
C ALA A 106 -13.24 15.16 -13.64
N ILE A 107 -11.99 15.64 -13.60
CA ILE A 107 -11.63 17.06 -13.67
C ILE A 107 -12.14 17.69 -14.98
N LYS A 108 -11.93 17.01 -16.11
CA LYS A 108 -12.37 17.48 -17.43
C LYS A 108 -13.90 17.57 -17.53
N VAL A 109 -14.63 16.54 -17.09
CA VAL A 109 -16.10 16.49 -17.14
C VAL A 109 -16.72 17.58 -16.25
N ARG A 110 -16.07 17.93 -15.14
CA ARG A 110 -16.53 18.93 -14.17
C ARG A 110 -16.05 20.36 -14.50
N ASP A 111 -15.41 20.55 -15.66
CA ASP A 111 -14.88 21.83 -16.13
C ASP A 111 -13.94 22.50 -15.12
N LEU A 112 -13.07 21.70 -14.48
CA LEU A 112 -12.08 22.18 -13.52
C LEU A 112 -10.73 22.45 -14.22
N ILE A 113 -10.03 23.49 -13.79
CA ILE A 113 -8.71 23.84 -14.35
C ILE A 113 -7.63 23.18 -13.47
N THR A 114 -6.73 22.41 -14.07
CA THR A 114 -5.60 21.79 -13.34
C THR A 114 -4.27 22.35 -13.83
N GLY A 115 -3.30 22.50 -12.93
CA GLY A 115 -1.92 22.83 -13.31
C GLY A 115 -1.02 23.15 -12.13
N GLN A 116 0.27 23.32 -12.40
CA GLN A 116 1.27 23.62 -11.36
C GLN A 116 1.38 25.12 -11.08
N GLY A 117 1.88 25.43 -9.88
CA GLY A 117 2.29 26.78 -9.50
C GLY A 117 3.56 27.27 -10.21
N VAL A 118 4.04 28.45 -9.79
CA VAL A 118 5.19 29.15 -10.37
C VAL A 118 6.46 28.31 -10.31
N ILE A 119 7.24 28.30 -11.41
CA ILE A 119 8.58 27.69 -11.44
C ILE A 119 9.62 28.80 -11.33
N ILE A 120 10.44 28.76 -10.27
CA ILE A 120 11.49 29.74 -10.01
C ILE A 120 12.81 29.35 -10.69
N ALA A 121 13.18 28.07 -10.63
CA ALA A 121 14.43 27.54 -11.17
C ALA A 121 14.15 26.43 -12.20
N GLY A 122 14.99 26.29 -13.23
CA GLY A 122 14.85 25.21 -14.23
C GLY A 122 15.03 25.62 -15.70
N GLY A 123 15.54 26.82 -15.98
CA GLY A 123 15.94 27.25 -17.32
C GLY A 123 16.64 28.61 -17.28
N GLY A 124 17.36 28.95 -18.34
CA GLY A 124 18.08 30.23 -18.46
C GLY A 124 17.18 31.46 -18.63
N ASP A 125 15.92 31.25 -19.01
CA ASP A 125 14.97 32.32 -19.32
C ASP A 125 14.29 32.88 -18.07
N LYS A 126 14.18 34.21 -18.02
CA LYS A 126 13.48 34.96 -16.96
C LYS A 126 12.22 35.62 -17.54
N ASN A 127 11.05 35.12 -17.14
CA ASN A 127 9.75 35.66 -17.51
C ASN A 127 9.23 36.62 -16.43
N ASN A 128 8.55 37.68 -16.86
CA ASN A 128 8.00 38.71 -15.98
C ASN A 128 6.87 38.13 -15.08
N ALA A 129 6.99 38.32 -13.77
CA ALA A 129 6.02 37.96 -12.74
C ALA A 129 5.68 39.15 -11.80
N SER A 130 5.90 40.40 -12.22
CA SER A 130 5.63 41.61 -11.43
C SER A 130 4.19 41.64 -10.91
N ASP A 131 3.24 41.13 -11.69
CA ASP A 131 1.81 41.05 -11.32
C ASP A 131 1.53 40.11 -10.13
N LEU A 132 2.51 39.29 -9.75
CA LEU A 132 2.41 38.41 -8.58
C LEU A 132 2.96 39.06 -7.31
N VAL A 133 3.81 40.07 -7.44
CA VAL A 133 4.49 40.71 -6.30
C VAL A 133 3.47 41.29 -5.32
N GLY A 134 3.68 41.02 -4.03
CA GLY A 134 2.81 41.48 -2.94
C GLY A 134 1.57 40.61 -2.71
N LYS A 135 1.22 39.68 -3.62
CA LYS A 135 0.10 38.74 -3.40
C LYS A 135 0.45 37.73 -2.30
N PRO A 136 -0.55 37.19 -1.56
CA PRO A 136 -0.32 36.15 -0.56
C PRO A 136 0.43 34.95 -1.15
N PHE A 137 1.41 34.41 -0.43
CA PHE A 137 2.24 33.30 -0.91
C PHE A 137 2.15 32.09 0.02
N ILE A 138 1.68 30.96 -0.50
CA ILE A 138 1.56 29.69 0.22
C ILE A 138 2.88 28.91 0.14
N ASP A 139 3.47 28.64 1.30
CA ASP A 139 4.63 27.78 1.44
C ASP A 139 4.19 26.32 1.61
N THR A 140 4.63 25.45 0.70
CA THR A 140 4.26 24.02 0.69
C THR A 140 4.54 23.32 2.02
N ARG A 141 5.61 23.67 2.75
CA ARG A 141 6.01 22.95 3.97
C ARG A 141 5.28 23.45 5.22
N LEU A 142 5.05 24.76 5.28
CA LEU A 142 4.55 25.45 6.47
C LEU A 142 3.04 25.67 6.43
N ASP A 143 2.48 25.88 5.23
CA ASP A 143 1.12 26.36 5.07
C ASP A 143 0.15 25.30 4.54
N ILE A 144 0.62 24.08 4.28
CA ILE A 144 -0.20 22.96 3.80
C ILE A 144 -0.04 21.73 4.72
N LYS A 145 -1.17 21.18 5.16
CA LYS A 145 -1.33 19.89 5.85
C LYS A 145 -2.55 19.17 5.27
N PRO A 146 -2.76 17.87 5.56
CA PRO A 146 -3.97 17.17 5.10
C PRO A 146 -5.20 17.95 5.54
N TYR A 147 -6.08 18.28 4.57
CA TYR A 147 -7.32 19.03 4.77
C TYR A 147 -7.18 20.46 5.31
N TRP A 148 -5.96 21.01 5.40
CA TRP A 148 -5.74 22.32 6.00
C TRP A 148 -4.74 23.18 5.22
N VAL A 149 -5.15 24.41 4.94
CA VAL A 149 -4.29 25.50 4.48
C VAL A 149 -4.20 26.56 5.56
N ASN A 150 -3.00 27.02 5.91
CA ASN A 150 -2.80 28.01 6.98
C ASN A 150 -3.56 29.32 6.70
N PRO A 151 -4.65 29.63 7.43
CA PRO A 151 -5.45 30.83 7.15
C PRO A 151 -4.71 32.11 7.57
N ASN A 152 -3.73 32.02 8.46
CA ASN A 152 -3.04 33.15 9.07
C ASN A 152 -1.67 33.45 8.43
N ASN A 153 -1.38 32.87 7.26
CA ASN A 153 -0.13 33.14 6.57
C ASN A 153 -0.08 34.60 6.08
N LYS A 154 1.01 35.29 6.43
CA LYS A 154 1.30 36.70 6.09
C LYS A 154 2.37 36.85 5.01
N LYS A 155 2.97 35.75 4.54
CA LYS A 155 3.99 35.76 3.50
C LYS A 155 3.41 36.31 2.20
N LYS A 156 4.23 37.08 1.50
CA LYS A 156 3.92 37.65 0.19
C LYS A 156 4.90 37.13 -0.84
N TRP A 157 4.48 37.10 -2.09
CA TRP A 157 5.36 36.82 -3.21
C TRP A 157 6.25 38.04 -3.48
N GLU A 158 7.54 37.82 -3.66
CA GLU A 158 8.54 38.90 -3.76
C GLU A 158 9.29 38.91 -5.10
N LEU A 159 9.16 37.86 -5.91
CA LEU A 159 9.91 37.71 -7.15
C LEU A 159 9.17 38.32 -8.34
N ASP A 160 9.76 39.34 -8.96
CA ASP A 160 9.26 40.00 -10.16
C ASP A 160 9.65 39.28 -11.47
N ALA A 161 10.57 38.31 -11.41
CA ALA A 161 10.98 37.48 -12.53
C ALA A 161 11.15 36.01 -12.12
N VAL A 162 10.66 35.09 -12.94
CA VAL A 162 10.60 33.65 -12.68
C VAL A 162 10.81 32.85 -13.96
N HIS A 163 11.17 31.57 -13.87
CA HIS A 163 11.30 30.74 -15.07
C HIS A 163 9.94 30.51 -15.77
N ARG A 164 8.86 30.20 -15.05
CA ARG A 164 7.51 30.11 -15.63
C ARG A 164 6.44 30.61 -14.65
N VAL A 165 5.67 31.61 -15.10
CA VAL A 165 4.56 32.21 -14.33
C VAL A 165 3.35 31.28 -14.21
N ARG A 166 3.12 30.41 -15.21
CA ARG A 166 1.95 29.50 -15.33
C ARG A 166 0.61 30.24 -15.40
N ASN A 167 -0.48 29.48 -15.40
CA ASN A 167 -1.85 29.98 -15.56
C ASN A 167 -2.28 30.78 -14.31
N GLN A 168 -2.57 32.07 -14.48
CA GLN A 168 -2.95 32.96 -13.37
C GLN A 168 -4.29 32.60 -12.72
N GLU A 169 -5.20 31.91 -13.42
CA GLU A 169 -6.48 31.45 -12.84
C GLU A 169 -6.27 30.46 -11.69
N LEU A 170 -5.14 29.75 -11.68
CA LEU A 170 -4.76 28.83 -10.61
C LEU A 170 -4.41 29.56 -9.30
N TYR A 171 -4.26 30.88 -9.31
CA TYR A 171 -4.01 31.69 -8.11
C TYR A 171 -5.26 32.34 -7.53
N LYS A 172 -6.44 32.14 -8.16
CA LYS A 172 -7.72 32.68 -7.70
C LYS A 172 -8.54 31.60 -6.98
N ALA A 173 -9.01 31.87 -5.77
CA ALA A 173 -9.79 30.90 -5.00
C ALA A 173 -11.15 30.55 -5.65
N PRO A 174 -11.75 29.38 -5.35
CA PRO A 174 -11.18 28.29 -4.55
C PRO A 174 -10.27 27.37 -5.39
N VAL A 175 -9.18 26.89 -4.79
CA VAL A 175 -8.23 25.97 -5.43
C VAL A 175 -7.88 24.84 -4.47
N LEU A 176 -8.08 23.59 -4.90
CA LEU A 176 -7.50 22.44 -4.22
C LEU A 176 -6.00 22.40 -4.52
N LEU A 177 -5.19 22.53 -3.47
CA LEU A 177 -3.74 22.43 -3.56
C LEU A 177 -3.30 21.02 -3.17
N ILE A 178 -2.46 20.42 -4.01
CA ILE A 178 -1.96 19.05 -3.86
C ILE A 178 -0.43 19.10 -3.86
N THR A 179 0.21 18.53 -2.85
CA THR A 179 1.67 18.48 -2.75
C THR A 179 2.26 17.46 -3.72
N GLU A 180 3.45 17.75 -4.25
CA GLU A 180 4.26 16.76 -4.96
C GLU A 180 4.72 15.63 -4.03
N GLY A 181 5.20 16.00 -2.83
CA GLY A 181 5.57 15.03 -1.80
C GLY A 181 4.33 14.36 -1.19
N VAL A 182 4.48 13.12 -0.75
CA VAL A 182 3.42 12.39 -0.03
C VAL A 182 3.71 12.33 1.48
N SER A 183 2.69 11.98 2.27
CA SER A 183 2.85 11.78 3.71
C SER A 183 3.72 10.55 4.01
N HIS A 184 4.07 10.37 5.29
CA HIS A 184 4.81 9.19 5.74
C HIS A 184 4.03 7.86 5.56
N ASP A 185 2.70 7.95 5.40
CA ASP A 185 1.80 6.83 5.09
C ASP A 185 1.56 6.69 3.57
N LEU A 186 2.33 7.42 2.75
CA LEU A 186 2.20 7.52 1.29
C LEU A 186 0.87 8.09 0.79
N LYS A 187 0.10 8.75 1.68
CA LYS A 187 -1.12 9.50 1.31
C LYS A 187 -0.72 10.77 0.59
N SER A 188 -1.52 11.23 -0.37
CA SER A 188 -1.36 12.60 -0.86
C SER A 188 -1.61 13.57 0.30
N VAL A 189 -1.00 14.75 0.24
CA VAL A 189 -1.37 15.86 1.11
C VAL A 189 -2.10 16.88 0.25
N SER A 190 -3.39 17.07 0.52
CA SER A 190 -4.18 18.05 -0.21
C SER A 190 -5.20 18.79 0.65
N ALA A 191 -5.46 20.06 0.31
CA ALA A 191 -6.33 20.96 1.05
C ALA A 191 -6.86 22.08 0.15
N ILE A 192 -8.03 22.63 0.47
CA ILE A 192 -8.64 23.71 -0.33
C ILE A 192 -8.16 25.07 0.18
N CYS A 193 -7.62 25.88 -0.72
CA CYS A 193 -7.31 27.29 -0.48
C CYS A 193 -8.52 28.15 -0.86
N TYR A 194 -9.09 28.83 0.13
CA TYR A 194 -10.27 29.71 -0.03
C TYR A 194 -9.92 31.18 -0.25
N ARG A 195 -8.64 31.50 -0.46
CA ARG A 195 -8.18 32.86 -0.75
C ARG A 195 -7.23 32.88 -1.95
N ASP A 196 -7.21 33.99 -2.65
CA ASP A 196 -6.28 34.21 -3.75
C ASP A 196 -4.85 34.13 -3.22
N SER A 197 -4.03 33.31 -3.85
CA SER A 197 -2.70 32.99 -3.35
C SER A 197 -1.80 32.43 -4.44
N VAL A 198 -0.55 32.87 -4.42
CA VAL A 198 0.53 32.36 -5.27
C VAL A 198 1.21 31.18 -4.58
N TYR A 199 1.66 30.19 -5.35
CA TYR A 199 2.39 29.04 -4.86
C TYR A 199 3.38 28.52 -5.92
N LYS A 200 4.38 27.76 -5.47
CA LYS A 200 5.41 27.17 -6.34
C LYS A 200 4.93 25.87 -6.99
N SER A 201 5.67 25.41 -8.00
CA SER A 201 5.40 24.15 -8.74
C SER A 201 5.47 22.87 -7.91
N SER A 202 5.94 22.93 -6.66
CA SER A 202 5.80 21.85 -5.66
C SER A 202 4.34 21.60 -5.24
N LEU A 203 3.42 22.46 -5.70
CA LEU A 203 1.98 22.31 -5.57
C LEU A 203 1.31 22.26 -6.94
N THR A 204 0.43 21.28 -7.11
CA THR A 204 -0.52 21.17 -8.21
C THR A 204 -1.85 21.73 -7.72
N GLY A 205 -2.41 22.70 -8.45
CA GLY A 205 -3.72 23.28 -8.19
C GLY A 205 -4.81 22.66 -9.06
N ILE A 206 -5.98 22.39 -8.48
CA ILE A 206 -7.23 22.15 -9.18
C ILE A 206 -8.18 23.29 -8.81
N LYS A 207 -8.46 24.16 -9.77
CA LYS A 207 -9.26 25.38 -9.62
C LYS A 207 -10.73 25.10 -9.94
N GLY A 208 -11.60 25.52 -9.03
CA GLY A 208 -13.04 25.53 -9.26
C GLY A 208 -13.49 26.72 -10.10
N THR A 209 -14.32 26.46 -11.11
CA THR A 209 -14.78 27.45 -12.10
C THR A 209 -16.24 27.87 -11.92
N ASN A 210 -17.02 27.12 -11.14
CA ASN A 210 -18.45 27.33 -10.96
C ASN A 210 -18.90 27.01 -9.52
N GLN A 211 -20.18 27.23 -9.20
CA GLN A 211 -20.71 27.02 -7.84
C GLN A 211 -20.63 25.56 -7.38
N SER A 212 -20.81 24.59 -8.29
CA SER A 212 -20.71 23.15 -7.96
C SER A 212 -19.27 22.68 -7.74
N ALA A 213 -18.28 23.49 -8.17
CA ALA A 213 -16.89 23.12 -8.13
C ALA A 213 -16.38 22.88 -6.71
N LEU A 214 -16.86 23.62 -5.71
CA LEU A 214 -16.40 23.41 -4.34
C LEU A 214 -16.73 21.99 -3.83
N LYS A 215 -17.92 21.47 -4.17
CA LYS A 215 -18.27 20.08 -3.86
C LYS A 215 -17.29 19.11 -4.51
N ALA A 216 -16.99 19.31 -5.79
CA ALA A 216 -16.02 18.50 -6.52
C ALA A 216 -14.61 18.55 -5.93
N LEU A 217 -14.12 19.74 -5.52
CA LEU A 217 -12.80 19.88 -4.90
C LEU A 217 -12.71 19.10 -3.58
N ARG A 218 -13.77 19.11 -2.78
CA ARG A 218 -13.84 18.36 -1.50
C ARG A 218 -13.82 16.85 -1.73
N GLU A 219 -14.60 16.38 -2.69
CA GLU A 219 -14.62 14.98 -3.12
C GLU A 219 -13.23 14.50 -3.58
N ILE A 220 -12.57 15.27 -4.46
CA ILE A 220 -11.22 14.95 -4.95
C ILE A 220 -10.22 14.94 -3.80
N SER A 221 -10.26 15.94 -2.92
CA SER A 221 -9.35 16.04 -1.79
C SER A 221 -9.52 14.89 -0.78
N ALA A 222 -10.76 14.45 -0.52
CA ALA A 222 -11.05 13.31 0.33
C ALA A 222 -10.43 12.01 -0.24
N LEU A 223 -10.59 11.77 -1.55
CA LEU A 223 -9.97 10.62 -2.22
C LEU A 223 -8.44 10.67 -2.11
N LEU A 224 -7.82 11.81 -2.40
CA LEU A 224 -6.36 11.98 -2.39
C LEU A 224 -5.75 11.77 -1.00
N ASN A 225 -6.41 12.22 0.06
CA ASN A 225 -5.96 12.03 1.45
C ASN A 225 -6.38 10.66 2.06
N SER A 226 -6.99 9.75 1.29
CA SER A 226 -7.48 8.45 1.79
C SER A 226 -6.42 7.35 1.82
N SER A 227 -6.67 6.26 2.56
CA SER A 227 -5.82 5.04 2.50
C SER A 227 -5.89 4.30 1.16
N PHE A 228 -6.93 4.54 0.35
CA PHE A 228 -7.00 4.04 -1.01
C PHE A 228 -5.93 4.68 -1.90
N PHE A 229 -5.69 5.99 -1.76
CA PHE A 229 -4.60 6.66 -2.48
C PHE A 229 -3.24 6.05 -2.12
N SER A 230 -2.95 5.82 -0.83
CA SER A 230 -1.71 5.18 -0.40
C SER A 230 -1.50 3.81 -1.03
N TYR A 231 -2.56 2.99 -1.09
CA TYR A 231 -2.51 1.69 -1.76
C TYR A 231 -2.19 1.83 -3.24
N PHE A 232 -2.94 2.68 -3.96
CA PHE A 232 -2.77 2.86 -5.39
C PHE A 232 -1.39 3.45 -5.74
N ASN A 233 -0.93 4.42 -4.93
CA ASN A 233 0.41 5.01 -5.01
C ASN A 233 1.50 3.94 -4.87
N LEU A 234 1.45 3.15 -3.79
CA LEU A 234 2.41 2.07 -3.56
C LEU A 234 2.40 1.02 -4.68
N MET A 235 1.23 0.73 -5.25
CA MET A 235 1.09 -0.32 -6.26
C MET A 235 1.40 0.14 -7.69
N THR A 236 1.35 1.44 -8.00
CA THR A 236 1.44 1.89 -9.40
C THR A 236 2.37 3.07 -9.67
N PHE A 237 2.72 3.89 -8.67
CA PHE A 237 3.53 5.08 -8.94
C PHE A 237 5.02 4.72 -8.98
N SER A 238 5.75 5.34 -9.89
CA SER A 238 7.16 5.08 -10.16
C SER A 238 8.07 5.44 -8.98
N SER A 239 7.81 6.57 -8.30
CA SER A 239 8.75 7.11 -7.31
C SER A 239 8.52 6.58 -5.88
N SER A 240 7.29 6.65 -5.36
CA SER A 240 6.98 6.38 -3.95
C SER A 240 7.31 4.95 -3.52
N GLY A 241 8.18 4.78 -2.53
CA GLY A 241 8.67 3.46 -2.12
C GLY A 241 9.82 2.91 -2.98
N ILE A 242 10.11 3.51 -4.14
CA ILE A 242 11.29 3.17 -4.96
C ILE A 242 12.43 4.15 -4.71
N GLU A 243 12.25 5.42 -5.08
CA GLU A 243 13.29 6.45 -5.06
C GLU A 243 12.94 7.62 -4.12
N ARG A 244 11.75 8.20 -4.24
CA ARG A 244 11.35 9.33 -3.38
C ARG A 244 9.88 9.25 -3.07
N GLU A 245 9.53 9.83 -1.93
CA GLU A 245 8.16 9.82 -1.44
C GLU A 245 7.43 10.99 -2.08
N GLN A 246 7.20 10.83 -3.38
CA GLN A 246 6.62 11.82 -4.29
C GLN A 246 5.59 11.16 -5.20
N SER A 247 4.66 11.98 -5.70
CA SER A 247 3.66 11.61 -6.69
C SER A 247 3.67 12.59 -7.85
N HIS A 248 3.95 12.10 -9.06
CA HIS A 248 3.98 12.95 -10.25
C HIS A 248 2.56 13.29 -10.72
N ASP A 249 2.39 14.41 -11.42
CA ASP A 249 1.07 14.90 -11.85
C ASP A 249 0.31 13.87 -12.68
N GLU A 250 0.97 13.27 -13.67
CA GLU A 250 0.36 12.25 -14.52
C GLU A 250 -0.15 11.06 -13.71
N GLU A 251 0.63 10.61 -12.73
CA GLU A 251 0.30 9.46 -11.87
C GLU A 251 -0.89 9.77 -10.96
N LYS A 252 -0.84 10.88 -10.20
CA LYS A 252 -1.94 11.25 -9.30
C LYS A 252 -3.23 11.62 -10.03
N LEU A 253 -3.15 12.11 -11.27
CA LEU A 253 -4.33 12.36 -12.09
C LEU A 253 -4.86 11.09 -12.77
N SER A 254 -4.04 10.05 -12.90
CA SER A 254 -4.45 8.75 -13.46
C SER A 254 -5.19 7.84 -12.47
N ILE A 255 -5.32 8.24 -11.21
CA ILE A 255 -5.99 7.42 -10.21
C ILE A 255 -7.46 7.20 -10.58
N PRO A 256 -8.02 6.01 -10.36
CA PRO A 256 -9.46 5.75 -10.44
C PRO A 256 -10.24 6.75 -9.58
N PHE A 257 -11.37 7.23 -10.09
CA PHE A 257 -12.21 8.20 -9.41
C PHE A 257 -13.63 7.67 -9.23
N ALA A 258 -14.03 7.52 -7.98
CA ALA A 258 -15.39 7.21 -7.55
C ALA A 258 -15.66 7.93 -6.23
N VAL A 259 -16.89 8.40 -6.02
CA VAL A 259 -17.26 9.18 -4.83
C VAL A 259 -18.62 8.74 -4.32
N SER A 260 -18.77 8.69 -2.99
CA SER A 260 -20.06 8.53 -2.34
C SER A 260 -20.74 9.87 -2.13
N GLU A 261 -22.06 9.88 -1.96
CA GLU A 261 -22.82 11.13 -1.79
C GLU A 261 -22.47 11.89 -0.49
N ASP A 262 -22.10 11.16 0.56
CA ASP A 262 -21.77 11.67 1.90
C ASP A 262 -20.32 12.17 2.04
N ILE A 263 -19.44 11.89 1.08
CA ILE A 263 -18.01 12.22 1.21
C ILE A 263 -17.77 13.72 1.41
N HIS A 264 -18.65 14.55 0.86
CA HIS A 264 -18.58 16.00 0.98
C HIS A 264 -18.76 16.49 2.42
N SER A 265 -19.77 15.98 3.13
CA SER A 265 -20.04 16.38 4.52
C SER A 265 -18.98 15.82 5.48
N LEU A 266 -18.47 14.63 5.20
CA LEU A 266 -17.32 14.07 5.91
C LEU A 266 -16.07 14.94 5.74
N PHE A 267 -15.82 15.45 4.53
CA PHE A 267 -14.73 16.38 4.26
C PHE A 267 -14.89 17.68 5.06
N GLU A 268 -16.07 18.30 5.07
CA GLU A 268 -16.31 19.54 5.83
C GLU A 268 -16.06 19.34 7.34
N ALA A 269 -16.52 18.23 7.90
CA ALA A 269 -16.26 17.89 9.29
C ALA A 269 -14.75 17.71 9.55
N MET A 270 -14.01 17.06 8.64
CA MET A 270 -12.56 16.90 8.73
C MET A 270 -11.82 18.25 8.64
N GLU A 271 -12.23 19.12 7.72
CA GLU A 271 -11.67 20.46 7.53
C GLU A 271 -11.84 21.32 8.79
N ASN A 272 -13.00 21.24 9.44
CA ASN A 272 -13.25 21.92 10.73
C ASN A 272 -12.35 21.38 11.85
N LEU A 273 -12.23 20.05 11.98
CA LEU A 273 -11.37 19.41 12.99
C LEU A 273 -9.90 19.79 12.80
N THR A 274 -9.40 19.70 11.57
CA THR A 274 -8.01 20.03 11.24
C THR A 274 -7.72 21.52 11.37
N SER A 275 -8.69 22.39 11.06
CA SER A 275 -8.59 23.84 11.32
C SER A 275 -8.41 24.15 12.81
N SER A 276 -9.18 23.49 13.67
CA SER A 276 -9.01 23.60 15.13
C SER A 276 -7.66 23.06 15.59
N TYR A 277 -7.24 21.90 15.07
CA TYR A 277 -6.00 21.23 15.46
C TYR A 277 -4.74 21.99 15.04
N TYR A 278 -4.67 22.49 13.81
CA TYR A 278 -3.50 23.20 13.29
C TYR A 278 -3.54 24.72 13.54
N GLY A 279 -4.72 25.31 13.76
CA GLY A 279 -4.91 26.75 13.95
C GLY A 279 -4.46 27.30 15.31
N HIS A 280 -4.43 26.47 16.36
CA HIS A 280 -4.10 26.90 17.71
C HIS A 280 -2.63 26.60 18.05
N LYS A 281 -1.78 27.63 18.11
CA LYS A 281 -0.33 27.50 18.38
C LYS A 281 0.03 26.99 19.79
N ASN A 282 -0.91 27.00 20.75
CA ASN A 282 -0.63 26.82 22.18
C ASN A 282 -1.49 25.79 22.91
N ILE A 283 -2.26 24.95 22.22
CA ILE A 283 -3.01 23.89 22.90
C ILE A 283 -2.12 22.65 22.92
N LEU A 284 -1.77 22.17 24.13
CA LEU A 284 -1.29 20.80 24.34
C LEU A 284 -2.15 19.89 23.47
N LYS A 285 -1.57 19.27 22.43
CA LYS A 285 -2.29 18.41 21.47
C LYS A 285 -3.32 17.57 22.23
N GLU A 286 -4.58 17.96 22.15
CA GLU A 286 -5.60 17.30 22.94
C GLU A 286 -5.79 15.92 22.34
N THR A 287 -5.46 14.87 23.09
CA THR A 287 -5.64 13.48 22.65
C THR A 287 -7.05 13.23 22.10
N ASN A 288 -8.05 13.99 22.59
CA ASN A 288 -9.42 13.97 22.10
C ASN A 288 -9.56 14.40 20.62
N ILE A 289 -8.96 15.52 20.20
CA ILE A 289 -9.10 15.99 18.81
C ILE A 289 -8.33 15.10 17.83
N GLU A 290 -7.18 14.55 18.24
CA GLU A 290 -6.43 13.58 17.42
C GLU A 290 -7.25 12.31 17.18
N ASN A 291 -7.94 11.82 18.21
CA ASN A 291 -8.85 10.68 18.10
C ASN A 291 -10.05 11.00 17.19
N GLN A 292 -10.61 12.21 17.27
CA GLN A 292 -11.71 12.65 16.39
C GLN A 292 -11.26 12.73 14.92
N ILE A 293 -10.08 13.27 14.65
CA ILE A 293 -9.48 13.29 13.30
C ILE A 293 -9.27 11.86 12.80
N SER A 294 -8.71 10.97 13.63
CA SER A 294 -8.50 9.57 13.28
C SER A 294 -9.82 8.86 12.94
N ASN A 295 -10.85 9.04 13.77
CA ASN A 295 -12.19 8.48 13.52
C ASN A 295 -12.80 9.04 12.24
N LYS A 296 -12.71 10.36 12.01
CA LYS A 296 -13.24 10.98 10.80
C LYS A 296 -12.50 10.49 9.55
N GLN A 297 -11.18 10.25 9.65
CA GLN A 297 -10.41 9.67 8.55
C GLN A 297 -10.85 8.24 8.24
N ALA A 298 -11.20 7.45 9.26
CA ALA A 298 -11.73 6.09 9.07
C ALA A 298 -13.12 6.12 8.39
N GLU A 299 -13.96 7.10 8.71
CA GLU A 299 -15.24 7.33 8.02
C GLU A 299 -15.04 7.70 6.54
N ILE A 300 -14.11 8.62 6.25
CA ILE A 300 -13.72 8.99 4.87
C ILE A 300 -13.20 7.77 4.11
N ASP A 301 -12.29 7.00 4.71
CA ASP A 301 -11.73 5.82 4.07
C ASP A 301 -12.83 4.79 3.76
N LYS A 302 -13.77 4.56 4.68
CA LYS A 302 -14.93 3.68 4.47
C LYS A 302 -15.83 4.18 3.33
N ALA A 303 -16.11 5.47 3.27
CA ALA A 303 -16.90 6.08 2.21
C ALA A 303 -16.23 5.91 0.84
N VAL A 304 -14.92 6.11 0.76
CA VAL A 304 -14.11 5.85 -0.45
C VAL A 304 -14.17 4.37 -0.84
N HIS A 305 -13.97 3.43 0.11
CA HIS A 305 -14.01 1.99 -0.18
C HIS A 305 -15.38 1.55 -0.70
N ASN A 306 -16.46 2.09 -0.13
CA ASN A 306 -17.82 1.83 -0.59
C ASN A 306 -18.04 2.35 -2.02
N ALA A 307 -17.53 3.53 -2.35
CA ALA A 307 -17.64 4.11 -3.69
C ALA A 307 -17.00 3.23 -4.78
N PHE A 308 -15.92 2.50 -4.45
CA PHE A 308 -15.27 1.54 -5.34
C PHE A 308 -15.85 0.11 -5.26
N SER A 309 -16.90 -0.09 -4.46
CA SER A 309 -17.52 -1.39 -4.19
C SER A 309 -16.49 -2.48 -3.84
N LEU A 310 -15.53 -2.13 -2.98
CA LEU A 310 -14.41 -3.04 -2.67
C LEU A 310 -14.91 -4.32 -1.99
N THR A 311 -14.48 -5.46 -2.51
CA THR A 311 -14.76 -6.76 -1.90
C THR A 311 -13.96 -6.94 -0.61
N LYS A 312 -14.33 -7.93 0.21
CA LYS A 312 -13.56 -8.24 1.43
C LYS A 312 -12.12 -8.64 1.13
N GLU A 313 -11.87 -9.33 0.01
CA GLU A 313 -10.51 -9.69 -0.41
C GLU A 313 -9.69 -8.44 -0.72
N GLU A 314 -10.24 -7.52 -1.52
CA GLU A 314 -9.57 -6.26 -1.90
C GLU A 314 -9.34 -5.34 -0.69
N LEU A 315 -10.27 -5.30 0.26
CA LEU A 315 -10.09 -4.59 1.52
C LEU A 315 -8.93 -5.18 2.34
N ASP A 316 -8.78 -6.50 2.37
CA ASP A 316 -7.66 -7.15 3.07
C ASP A 316 -6.32 -6.89 2.35
N LEU A 317 -6.29 -6.81 1.01
CA LEU A 317 -5.11 -6.39 0.24
C LEU A 317 -4.72 -4.92 0.54
N LEU A 318 -5.71 -4.03 0.54
CA LEU A 318 -5.53 -2.63 0.88
C LEU A 318 -5.03 -2.45 2.32
N ASP A 319 -5.61 -3.19 3.27
CA ASP A 319 -5.19 -3.19 4.68
C ASP A 319 -3.75 -3.68 4.82
N TYR A 320 -3.37 -4.76 4.11
CA TYR A 320 -2.00 -5.27 4.12
C TYR A 320 -0.98 -4.24 3.65
N ALA A 321 -1.25 -3.57 2.53
CA ALA A 321 -0.36 -2.53 2.03
C ALA A 321 -0.21 -1.39 3.06
N ASN A 322 -1.33 -0.89 3.59
CA ASN A 322 -1.35 0.28 4.47
C ASN A 322 -0.83 0.00 5.89
N ARG A 323 -1.01 -1.21 6.42
CA ARG A 323 -0.72 -1.53 7.84
C ARG A 323 0.48 -2.44 8.02
N VAL A 324 0.95 -3.07 6.94
CA VAL A 324 2.12 -3.95 6.99
C VAL A 324 3.22 -3.44 6.06
N VAL A 325 2.94 -3.31 4.77
CA VAL A 325 4.00 -3.00 3.78
C VAL A 325 4.54 -1.59 3.95
N ILE A 326 3.68 -0.57 3.94
CA ILE A 326 4.07 0.84 4.09
C ILE A 326 4.80 1.06 5.42
N PRO A 327 4.26 0.64 6.58
CA PRO A 327 4.95 0.83 7.85
C PRO A 327 6.32 0.15 7.92
N ALA A 328 6.47 -1.02 7.30
CA ALA A 328 7.75 -1.75 7.26
C ALA A 328 8.80 -0.99 6.44
N ILE A 329 8.49 -0.58 5.20
CA ILE A 329 9.47 0.08 4.31
C ILE A 329 9.76 1.53 4.72
N MET A 330 8.76 2.21 5.29
CA MET A 330 8.89 3.58 5.76
C MET A 330 9.47 3.66 7.18
N ARG A 331 9.65 2.51 7.86
CA ARG A 331 10.12 2.41 9.25
C ARG A 331 9.29 3.25 10.22
N HIS A 332 7.98 3.07 10.17
CA HIS A 332 7.07 3.71 11.13
C HIS A 332 7.44 3.34 12.57
N ARG A 333 7.03 4.17 13.53
CA ARG A 333 7.24 3.89 14.95
C ARG A 333 6.59 2.55 15.31
N ASN A 334 7.36 1.64 15.93
CA ASN A 334 6.94 0.27 16.30
C ASN A 334 6.69 -0.70 15.13
N HIS A 335 7.18 -0.41 13.91
CA HIS A 335 7.09 -1.33 12.77
C HIS A 335 7.72 -2.70 13.06
N GLU A 336 8.62 -2.81 14.03
CA GLU A 336 9.26 -4.05 14.47
C GLU A 336 8.25 -5.10 14.96
N LYS A 337 7.08 -4.65 15.47
CA LYS A 337 5.97 -5.53 15.87
C LYS A 337 5.42 -6.36 14.70
N LEU A 338 5.60 -5.92 13.45
CA LEU A 338 5.19 -6.66 12.26
C LEU A 338 6.00 -7.95 12.07
N PHE A 339 7.21 -8.02 12.62
CA PHE A 339 8.08 -9.20 12.60
C PHE A 339 8.08 -9.95 13.94
N SER A 340 7.22 -9.53 14.88
CA SER A 340 7.07 -10.23 16.15
C SER A 340 6.21 -11.50 16.00
N PRO A 341 6.43 -12.53 16.84
CA PRO A 341 5.60 -13.71 16.85
C PRO A 341 4.19 -13.41 17.36
N ILE A 342 3.22 -14.05 16.73
CA ILE A 342 1.83 -14.06 17.18
C ILE A 342 1.75 -15.00 18.38
N LYS A 343 1.06 -14.57 19.44
CA LYS A 343 0.81 -15.40 20.62
C LYS A 343 -0.19 -16.52 20.29
N GLU A 344 -0.13 -17.60 21.05
CA GLU A 344 -1.15 -18.65 20.98
C GLU A 344 -2.55 -18.05 21.22
N GLY A 345 -3.56 -18.52 20.47
CA GLY A 345 -4.90 -17.92 20.50
C GLY A 345 -5.01 -16.58 19.77
N GLY A 346 -3.95 -16.10 19.10
CA GLY A 346 -3.94 -14.83 18.39
C GLY A 346 -4.97 -14.76 17.25
N GLN A 347 -5.66 -13.62 17.15
CA GLN A 347 -6.75 -13.42 16.20
C GLN A 347 -6.27 -13.45 14.74
N GLU A 348 -5.02 -13.12 14.49
CA GLU A 348 -4.39 -13.12 13.17
C GLU A 348 -4.34 -14.54 12.59
N LEU A 349 -3.84 -15.51 13.37
CA LEU A 349 -3.80 -16.92 12.98
C LEU A 349 -5.22 -17.49 12.81
N ALA A 350 -6.15 -17.11 13.69
CA ALA A 350 -7.54 -17.53 13.57
C ALA A 350 -8.22 -16.94 12.32
N ASN A 351 -7.97 -15.67 11.99
CA ASN A 351 -8.50 -15.03 10.77
C ASN A 351 -7.96 -15.70 9.51
N TYR A 352 -6.67 -16.02 9.49
CA TYR A 352 -6.03 -16.77 8.42
C TYR A 352 -6.68 -18.15 8.25
N ALA A 353 -6.83 -18.92 9.34
CA ALA A 353 -7.46 -20.25 9.31
C ALA A 353 -8.91 -20.20 8.80
N ARG A 354 -9.67 -19.16 9.15
CA ARG A 354 -11.05 -18.94 8.67
C ARG A 354 -11.16 -18.78 7.15
N LEU A 355 -10.10 -18.35 6.46
CA LEU A 355 -10.09 -18.31 4.99
C LEU A 355 -10.21 -19.72 4.41
N PHE A 356 -9.41 -20.66 4.93
CA PHE A 356 -9.46 -22.07 4.54
C PHE A 356 -10.79 -22.71 4.92
N ILE A 357 -11.27 -22.48 6.14
CA ILE A 357 -12.58 -23.00 6.61
C ILE A 357 -13.67 -22.56 5.63
N ARG A 358 -13.81 -21.27 5.38
CA ARG A 358 -14.81 -20.73 4.45
C ARG A 358 -14.70 -21.32 3.04
N ARG A 359 -13.48 -21.61 2.57
CA ARG A 359 -13.26 -22.18 1.23
C ARG A 359 -13.60 -23.66 1.12
N PHE A 360 -13.27 -24.44 2.15
CA PHE A 360 -13.26 -25.91 2.07
C PHE A 360 -14.38 -26.58 2.88
N GLN A 361 -14.87 -25.96 3.95
CA GLN A 361 -15.83 -26.56 4.88
C GLN A 361 -17.12 -27.02 4.18
N SER A 362 -17.67 -26.22 3.26
CA SER A 362 -18.90 -26.56 2.53
C SER A 362 -18.77 -27.77 1.62
N ARG A 363 -17.55 -28.09 1.16
CA ARG A 363 -17.28 -29.24 0.26
C ARG A 363 -16.79 -30.48 1.01
N LEU A 364 -16.06 -30.27 2.12
CA LEU A 364 -15.37 -31.34 2.83
C LEU A 364 -16.11 -31.81 4.10
N SER A 365 -16.98 -30.98 4.69
CA SER A 365 -17.79 -31.40 5.83
C SER A 365 -19.03 -32.20 5.38
N ARG A 366 -19.28 -33.32 6.03
CA ARG A 366 -20.46 -34.20 5.84
C ARG A 366 -21.13 -34.51 7.19
N LYS A 367 -22.11 -35.42 7.22
CA LYS A 367 -22.75 -35.86 8.47
C LYS A 367 -21.76 -36.51 9.43
N ASP A 368 -20.90 -37.39 8.91
CA ASP A 368 -19.99 -38.21 9.73
C ASP A 368 -18.59 -37.60 9.91
N GLY A 369 -18.28 -36.49 9.22
CA GLY A 369 -16.98 -35.84 9.27
C GLY A 369 -17.07 -34.32 9.15
N LYS A 370 -16.27 -33.61 9.93
CA LYS A 370 -16.23 -32.14 9.98
C LYS A 370 -14.84 -31.63 9.61
N PHE A 371 -14.80 -30.62 8.75
CA PHE A 371 -13.55 -29.96 8.40
C PHE A 371 -13.10 -29.04 9.54
N THR A 372 -11.87 -29.24 10.02
CA THR A 372 -11.27 -28.50 11.13
C THR A 372 -9.84 -28.09 10.77
N VAL A 373 -9.41 -26.94 11.28
CA VAL A 373 -8.03 -26.48 11.24
C VAL A 373 -7.37 -26.68 12.59
N GLU A 374 -6.37 -27.54 12.64
CA GLU A 374 -5.53 -27.70 13.82
C GLU A 374 -4.28 -26.82 13.71
N ILE A 375 -4.07 -25.94 14.69
CA ILE A 375 -2.97 -24.97 14.72
C ILE A 375 -1.93 -25.45 15.73
N TRP A 376 -0.76 -25.82 15.24
CA TRP A 376 0.42 -26.10 16.04
C TRP A 376 1.18 -24.81 16.26
N HIS A 377 1.26 -24.37 17.51
CA HIS A 377 1.89 -23.11 17.87
C HIS A 377 3.26 -23.30 18.52
N ALA A 378 4.27 -22.61 17.96
CA ALA A 378 5.55 -22.37 18.59
C ALA A 378 6.03 -20.93 18.34
N ASN A 379 7.05 -20.50 19.09
CA ASN A 379 7.54 -19.11 19.02
C ASN A 379 8.18 -18.75 17.68
N GLN A 380 8.76 -19.70 16.95
CA GLN A 380 9.47 -19.43 15.70
C GLN A 380 8.69 -19.86 14.45
N ILE A 381 7.81 -20.85 14.57
CA ILE A 381 7.10 -21.48 13.46
C ILE A 381 5.69 -21.82 13.92
N VAL A 382 4.73 -21.70 13.01
CA VAL A 382 3.35 -22.13 13.21
C VAL A 382 2.99 -23.09 12.09
N GLY A 383 2.42 -24.23 12.46
CA GLY A 383 1.85 -25.22 11.53
C GLY A 383 0.33 -25.14 11.56
N MET A 384 -0.31 -25.23 10.40
CA MET A 384 -1.75 -25.43 10.29
C MET A 384 -2.03 -26.69 9.48
N PHE A 385 -2.82 -27.58 10.07
CA PHE A 385 -3.29 -28.81 9.45
C PHE A 385 -4.77 -28.68 9.13
N PHE A 386 -5.13 -28.94 7.89
CA PHE A 386 -6.47 -28.82 7.36
C PHE A 386 -7.00 -30.23 7.11
N LYS A 387 -7.89 -30.70 7.99
CA LYS A 387 -8.31 -32.11 8.03
C LYS A 387 -9.80 -32.28 8.25
N VAL A 388 -10.33 -33.42 7.82
CA VAL A 388 -11.69 -33.85 8.16
C VAL A 388 -11.59 -34.81 9.34
N VAL A 389 -12.18 -34.43 10.48
CA VAL A 389 -12.24 -35.28 11.69
C VAL A 389 -13.61 -35.93 11.81
N PRO A 390 -13.74 -37.13 12.41
CA PRO A 390 -15.04 -37.72 12.70
C PRO A 390 -15.95 -36.74 13.47
N ALA A 391 -17.24 -36.71 13.16
CA ALA A 391 -18.17 -35.75 13.76
C ALA A 391 -18.19 -35.82 15.31
N LYS A 392 -18.01 -37.03 15.87
CA LYS A 392 -17.87 -37.28 17.31
C LYS A 392 -16.60 -36.68 17.95
N GLU A 393 -15.57 -36.43 17.15
CA GLU A 393 -14.27 -35.89 17.58
C GLU A 393 -14.14 -34.38 17.28
N HIS A 394 -15.16 -33.78 16.66
CA HIS A 394 -15.15 -32.37 16.32
C HIS A 394 -15.27 -31.50 17.59
N ARG A 395 -14.19 -30.78 17.92
CA ARG A 395 -14.10 -29.85 19.06
C ARG A 395 -14.26 -28.39 18.67
N GLY A 396 -14.53 -28.13 17.39
CA GLY A 396 -14.64 -26.79 16.81
C GLY A 396 -13.92 -26.69 15.46
N ASP A 397 -14.18 -25.60 14.75
CA ASP A 397 -13.57 -25.35 13.43
C ASP A 397 -12.07 -25.04 13.53
N ILE A 398 -11.62 -24.49 14.67
CA ILE A 398 -10.21 -24.21 14.96
C ILE A 398 -9.83 -24.88 16.28
N VAL A 399 -8.79 -25.72 16.25
CA VAL A 399 -8.27 -26.42 17.42
C VAL A 399 -6.81 -26.00 17.62
N TRP A 400 -6.47 -25.56 18.83
CA TRP A 400 -5.11 -25.14 19.17
C TRP A 400 -4.34 -26.26 19.85
N VAL A 401 -3.09 -26.47 19.42
CA VAL A 401 -2.18 -27.44 20.02
C VAL A 401 -0.87 -26.72 20.36
N ASN A 402 -0.59 -26.63 21.66
CA ASN A 402 0.65 -26.05 22.14
C ASN A 402 1.78 -27.07 22.04
N LYS A 403 2.82 -26.75 21.25
CA LYS A 403 3.99 -27.63 21.04
C LYS A 403 5.28 -27.04 21.64
N ARG A 404 5.19 -26.18 22.66
CA ARG A 404 6.36 -25.49 23.24
C ARG A 404 7.44 -26.43 23.79
N ASP A 405 7.06 -27.61 24.29
CA ASP A 405 8.00 -28.48 25.03
C ASP A 405 8.12 -29.92 24.51
N GLY A 406 7.16 -30.45 23.72
CA GLY A 406 7.17 -31.86 23.28
C GLY A 406 7.69 -32.15 21.87
N GLU A 407 7.73 -31.16 20.96
CA GLU A 407 8.07 -31.36 19.53
C GLU A 407 9.05 -30.29 19.00
N ARG A 408 9.86 -29.69 19.89
CA ARG A 408 10.92 -28.75 19.49
C ARG A 408 11.83 -29.33 18.42
N GLU A 409 12.12 -30.63 18.47
CA GLU A 409 12.98 -31.29 17.48
C GLU A 409 12.36 -31.28 16.09
N ILE A 410 11.09 -31.68 15.93
CA ILE A 410 10.39 -31.67 14.64
C ILE A 410 10.26 -30.25 14.11
N LEU A 411 9.86 -29.30 14.97
CA LEU A 411 9.69 -27.90 14.55
C LEU A 411 11.04 -27.21 14.25
N SER A 412 12.10 -27.56 14.97
CA SER A 412 13.46 -27.07 14.66
C SER A 412 14.03 -27.71 13.39
N PHE A 413 13.73 -28.98 13.13
CA PHE A 413 14.05 -29.66 11.89
C PHE A 413 13.33 -29.03 10.70
N LEU A 414 12.02 -28.79 10.82
CA LEU A 414 11.24 -28.07 9.83
C LEU A 414 11.77 -26.64 9.62
N ALA A 415 12.12 -25.92 10.69
CA ALA A 415 12.73 -24.59 10.55
C ALA A 415 14.08 -24.62 9.81
N LYS A 416 14.91 -25.67 10.03
CA LYS A 416 16.15 -25.88 9.29
C LYS A 416 15.90 -26.25 7.83
N MET A 417 14.95 -27.14 7.55
CA MET A 417 14.59 -27.53 6.18
C MET A 417 13.98 -26.37 5.38
N GLY A 418 13.22 -25.51 6.04
CA GLY A 418 12.65 -24.32 5.43
C GLY A 418 13.66 -23.19 5.20
N ALA A 419 14.90 -23.29 5.69
CA ALA A 419 15.91 -22.26 5.53
C ALA A 419 17.02 -22.73 4.58
N GLU A 420 17.18 -22.03 3.46
CA GLU A 420 18.26 -22.26 2.51
C GLU A 420 19.23 -21.08 2.52
N LYS A 421 20.51 -21.34 2.75
CA LYS A 421 21.56 -20.32 2.72
C LYS A 421 22.00 -20.10 1.26
N ILE A 422 21.81 -18.89 0.74
CA ILE A 422 22.32 -18.51 -0.58
C ILE A 422 23.73 -17.91 -0.43
N THR A 423 23.91 -17.01 0.54
CA THR A 423 25.22 -16.45 0.93
C THR A 423 25.28 -16.29 2.45
N ASP A 424 26.42 -15.83 2.99
CA ASP A 424 26.52 -15.48 4.42
C ASP A 424 25.56 -14.38 4.88
N LYS A 425 24.98 -13.62 3.94
CA LYS A 425 24.11 -12.47 4.23
C LYS A 425 22.73 -12.56 3.57
N LEU A 426 22.44 -13.64 2.84
CA LEU A 426 21.16 -13.85 2.15
C LEU A 426 20.68 -15.29 2.33
N PHE A 427 19.47 -15.42 2.86
CA PHE A 427 18.81 -16.69 3.10
C PHE A 427 17.42 -16.69 2.45
N VAL A 428 16.97 -17.87 2.04
CA VAL A 428 15.60 -18.10 1.59
C VAL A 428 14.87 -18.88 2.67
N GLN A 429 13.74 -18.35 3.11
CA GLN A 429 12.82 -18.99 4.04
C GLN A 429 11.59 -19.49 3.27
N LYS A 430 11.59 -20.79 3.00
CA LYS A 430 10.53 -21.53 2.31
C LYS A 430 9.44 -21.92 3.30
N ASP A 431 8.19 -21.71 2.90
CA ASP A 431 7.05 -22.33 3.55
C ASP A 431 7.07 -23.84 3.28
N ILE A 432 6.75 -24.65 4.29
CA ILE A 432 6.64 -26.11 4.12
C ILE A 432 5.16 -26.44 3.95
N ARG A 433 4.83 -27.04 2.81
CA ARG A 433 3.45 -27.38 2.43
C ARG A 433 3.41 -28.82 1.96
N GLY A 434 2.32 -29.51 2.24
CA GLY A 434 2.16 -30.90 1.80
C GLY A 434 0.71 -31.36 1.80
N PHE A 435 0.51 -32.47 1.10
CA PHE A 435 -0.74 -33.21 1.05
C PHE A 435 -0.47 -34.62 1.55
N GLU A 436 -1.21 -35.01 2.56
CA GLU A 436 -1.31 -36.39 3.03
C GLU A 436 -2.66 -36.97 2.60
N LYS A 437 -2.84 -38.27 2.83
CA LYS A 437 -4.07 -38.98 2.45
C LYS A 437 -5.35 -38.30 2.96
N ASP A 438 -5.33 -37.85 4.22
CA ASP A 438 -6.52 -37.38 4.93
C ASP A 438 -6.45 -35.90 5.34
N TYR A 439 -5.35 -35.21 5.04
CA TYR A 439 -5.16 -33.80 5.38
C TYR A 439 -4.13 -33.12 4.49
N PHE A 440 -4.13 -31.79 4.49
CA PHE A 440 -3.04 -31.00 3.93
C PHE A 440 -2.56 -30.00 4.99
N TYR A 441 -1.36 -29.48 4.82
CA TYR A 441 -0.74 -28.64 5.86
C TYR A 441 0.11 -27.51 5.30
N ILE A 442 0.28 -26.48 6.11
CA ILE A 442 1.22 -25.39 5.88
C ILE A 442 1.97 -25.04 7.16
N PHE A 443 3.29 -24.93 7.07
CA PHE A 443 4.15 -24.37 8.10
C PHE A 443 4.79 -23.09 7.59
N LYS A 444 4.69 -22.02 8.39
CA LYS A 444 5.32 -20.74 8.11
C LYS A 444 6.01 -20.19 9.36
N PRO A 445 6.98 -19.28 9.18
CA PRO A 445 7.56 -18.55 10.30
C PRO A 445 6.47 -17.84 11.08
N ASN A 446 6.58 -17.82 12.41
CA ASN A 446 5.66 -17.09 13.27
C ASN A 446 6.02 -15.59 13.24
N GLU A 447 5.70 -14.93 12.13
CA GLU A 447 5.83 -13.49 11.96
C GLU A 447 4.48 -12.91 11.55
N ARG A 448 3.99 -11.90 12.28
CA ARG A 448 2.66 -11.29 12.08
C ARG A 448 2.36 -10.96 10.62
N ARG A 449 3.32 -10.38 9.88
CA ARG A 449 3.17 -10.03 8.45
C ARG A 449 2.89 -11.22 7.51
N LEU A 450 3.30 -12.44 7.87
CA LEU A 450 3.18 -13.64 7.02
C LEU A 450 1.84 -14.38 7.19
N TRP A 451 1.09 -14.02 8.24
CA TRP A 451 -0.20 -14.60 8.59
C TRP A 451 -1.38 -13.63 8.36
N HIS A 452 -1.15 -12.54 7.62
CA HIS A 452 -2.22 -11.63 7.24
C HIS A 452 -3.19 -12.30 6.25
N GLN A 453 -4.47 -11.88 6.25
CA GLN A 453 -5.49 -12.46 5.38
C GLN A 453 -5.16 -12.28 3.88
N ALA A 454 -4.58 -11.14 3.49
CA ALA A 454 -4.06 -10.91 2.14
C ALA A 454 -3.13 -12.03 1.66
N ILE A 455 -2.21 -12.47 2.51
CA ILE A 455 -1.29 -13.58 2.22
C ILE A 455 -2.08 -14.89 2.16
N GLY A 456 -3.00 -15.09 3.10
CA GLY A 456 -3.82 -16.30 3.16
C GLY A 456 -4.73 -16.51 1.94
N TYR A 457 -5.23 -15.47 1.27
CA TYR A 457 -5.98 -15.65 0.01
C TYR A 457 -5.11 -16.28 -1.09
N ALA A 458 -3.86 -15.82 -1.24
CA ALA A 458 -2.91 -16.41 -2.19
C ALA A 458 -2.66 -17.89 -1.86
N ASP A 459 -2.46 -18.22 -0.58
CA ASP A 459 -2.22 -19.60 -0.16
C ASP A 459 -3.44 -20.49 -0.39
N VAL A 460 -4.64 -20.02 -0.04
CA VAL A 460 -5.89 -20.74 -0.29
C VAL A 460 -6.02 -21.05 -1.78
N ASN A 461 -5.74 -20.08 -2.66
CA ASN A 461 -5.81 -20.28 -4.11
C ASN A 461 -4.78 -21.30 -4.61
N GLU A 462 -3.55 -21.28 -4.09
CA GLU A 462 -2.54 -22.29 -4.42
C GLU A 462 -2.99 -23.71 -4.02
N PHE A 463 -3.54 -23.89 -2.82
CA PHE A 463 -4.05 -25.20 -2.37
C PHE A 463 -5.24 -25.67 -3.23
N VAL A 464 -6.16 -24.77 -3.58
CA VAL A 464 -7.27 -25.07 -4.49
C VAL A 464 -6.74 -25.57 -5.83
N ASP A 465 -5.80 -24.85 -6.44
CA ASP A 465 -5.25 -25.19 -7.74
C ASP A 465 -4.52 -26.54 -7.73
N ALA A 466 -3.76 -26.82 -6.67
CA ALA A 466 -3.09 -28.10 -6.48
C ALA A 466 -4.09 -29.26 -6.39
N ILE A 467 -5.15 -29.11 -5.59
CA ILE A 467 -6.21 -30.12 -5.44
C ILE A 467 -6.93 -30.36 -6.79
N LEU A 468 -7.26 -29.29 -7.53
CA LEU A 468 -7.92 -29.41 -8.84
C LEU A 468 -7.04 -30.09 -9.89
N LYS A 469 -5.73 -29.78 -9.92
CA LYS A 469 -4.77 -30.42 -10.83
C LYS A 469 -4.62 -31.91 -10.51
N ALA A 470 -4.56 -32.28 -9.23
CA ALA A 470 -4.50 -33.69 -8.82
C ALA A 470 -5.77 -34.45 -9.22
N GLY A 471 -6.96 -33.88 -8.96
CA GLY A 471 -8.24 -34.50 -9.32
C GLY A 471 -8.46 -34.69 -10.83
N LYS A 472 -7.83 -33.87 -11.69
CA LYS A 472 -7.87 -34.04 -13.15
C LYS A 472 -6.97 -35.17 -13.67
N LYS A 473 -5.87 -35.50 -12.97
CA LYS A 473 -4.96 -36.60 -13.36
C LYS A 473 -5.45 -37.98 -12.93
N GLY A 474 -6.42 -38.03 -12.00
CA GLY A 474 -7.06 -39.27 -11.54
C GLY A 474 -8.36 -39.62 -12.27
N LYS A 475 -8.73 -38.87 -13.31
CA LYS A 475 -9.73 -39.21 -14.32
C LYS A 475 -9.02 -39.50 -15.62
#